data_AF-A0A4R3HVN5-F1
#
_entry.id   AF-A0A4R3HVN5-F1
#
_cell.length_a   1.000
_cell.length_b   1.000
_cell.length_c   1.000
_cell.angle_alpha   90.00
_cell.angle_beta   90.00
_cell.angle_gamma   90.00
#
_symmetry.space_group_name_H-M   'P 1'
#
loop_
_entity.id
_entity.type
_entity.pdbx_description
1 polymer ?
#
loop_
_entity_poly.entity_id
_entity_poly.type
_entity_poly.pdbx_seq_one_letter_code
_entity_poly.pdbx_strand_id
1 'polypeptide(L)'
;MNSITSLPANSAAERIVRHFQAAGFGGITEALVIRIRLKKADRAEVEASFDKAADNGATPPVAEYFEIRPYGFYSELRSFAQAKNEIQSDFGVDLRRKLPSIYFDVAPVVADDALATGTKYDALVKFSNNMMDYAVAVLLNDPTSSFFEYLDTNRAGDWQTIIGDFESAAATLEQDVDLI
;
A
#
# COMPACT_ATOMS: atom_id res chain seq x y z
N MET A 1 15.26 -20.46 -14.96
CA MET A 1 13.83 -20.20 -15.21
C MET A 1 13.34 -19.38 -14.02
N ASN A 2 13.27 -18.06 -14.18
CA ASN A 2 12.76 -17.19 -13.12
C ASN A 2 11.24 -17.33 -13.11
N SER A 3 10.69 -17.96 -12.08
CA SER A 3 9.25 -17.98 -11.87
C SER A 3 8.76 -16.54 -11.83
N ILE A 4 8.06 -16.11 -12.88
CA ILE A 4 7.34 -14.84 -12.88
C ILE A 4 6.19 -15.08 -11.90
N THR A 5 6.36 -14.64 -10.66
CA THR A 5 5.29 -14.68 -9.68
C THR A 5 4.22 -13.70 -10.17
N SER A 6 3.24 -14.18 -10.93
CA SER A 6 2.13 -13.35 -11.40
C SER A 6 1.19 -13.12 -10.22
N LEU A 7 1.31 -11.96 -9.58
CA LEU A 7 0.35 -11.58 -8.54
C LEU A 7 -0.99 -11.20 -9.19
N PRO A 8 -2.11 -11.44 -8.50
CA PRO A 8 -3.47 -11.17 -8.98
C PRO A 8 -3.69 -9.79 -9.59
N ALA A 9 -3.15 -8.77 -8.94
CA ALA A 9 -3.40 -7.38 -9.25
C ALA A 9 -2.23 -6.70 -9.98
N ASN A 10 -1.36 -7.44 -10.67
CA ASN A 10 -0.28 -6.85 -11.47
C ASN A 10 -0.81 -5.87 -12.52
N SER A 11 -1.87 -6.24 -13.25
CA SER A 11 -2.47 -5.35 -14.24
C SER A 11 -3.12 -4.12 -13.63
N ALA A 12 -3.64 -4.22 -12.39
CA ALA A 12 -4.15 -3.06 -11.66
C ALA A 12 -3.01 -2.15 -11.20
N ALA A 13 -1.92 -2.72 -10.67
CA ALA A 13 -0.72 -1.98 -10.30
C ALA A 13 -0.14 -1.20 -11.49
N GLU A 14 -0.03 -1.83 -12.66
CA GLU A 14 0.41 -1.17 -13.88
C GLU A 14 -0.54 -0.03 -14.28
N ARG A 15 -1.85 -0.28 -14.27
CA ARG A 15 -2.86 0.74 -14.62
C ARG A 15 -2.78 1.96 -13.71
N ILE A 16 -2.55 1.77 -12.41
CA ILE A 16 -2.38 2.84 -11.43
C ILE A 16 -1.16 3.70 -11.79
N VAL A 17 0.00 3.09 -12.03
CA VAL A 17 1.21 3.81 -12.44
C VAL A 17 0.97 4.59 -13.73
N ARG A 18 0.42 3.93 -14.75
CA ARG A 18 0.13 4.56 -16.06
C ARG A 18 -0.86 5.72 -15.94
N HIS A 19 -1.87 5.59 -15.08
CA HIS A 19 -2.84 6.66 -14.85
C HIS A 19 -2.16 7.91 -14.26
N PHE A 20 -1.36 7.75 -13.21
CA PHE A 20 -0.71 8.89 -12.58
C PHE A 20 0.38 9.51 -13.45
N GLN A 21 1.13 8.71 -14.20
CA GLN A 21 2.05 9.22 -15.23
C GLN A 21 1.31 10.08 -16.26
N ALA A 22 0.16 9.62 -16.76
CA ALA A 22 -0.67 10.37 -17.70
C ALA A 22 -1.27 11.66 -17.09
N ALA A 23 -1.49 11.69 -15.78
CA ALA A 23 -1.94 12.87 -15.03
C ALA A 23 -0.80 13.87 -14.73
N GLY A 24 0.44 13.57 -15.13
CA GLY A 24 1.60 14.46 -14.96
C GLY A 24 2.55 14.06 -13.83
N PHE A 25 2.28 12.98 -13.11
CA PHE A 25 3.12 12.47 -12.01
C PHE A 25 4.15 11.45 -12.52
N GLY A 26 5.04 11.89 -13.42
CA GLY A 26 6.00 11.02 -14.10
C GLY A 26 7.04 10.33 -13.21
N GLY A 27 7.24 10.80 -11.97
CA GLY A 27 8.12 10.16 -10.97
C GLY A 27 7.57 8.85 -10.40
N ILE A 28 6.24 8.66 -10.46
CA ILE A 28 5.61 7.40 -10.04
C ILE A 28 5.92 6.35 -11.10
N THR A 29 6.75 5.38 -10.74
CA THR A 29 7.24 4.32 -11.64
C THR A 29 7.01 2.91 -11.09
N GLU A 30 6.58 2.83 -9.83
CA GLU A 30 6.36 1.60 -9.11
C GLU A 30 5.09 1.69 -8.25
N ALA A 31 4.31 0.61 -8.27
CA ALA A 31 3.17 0.41 -7.39
C ALA A 31 3.18 -1.00 -6.81
N LEU A 32 3.09 -1.11 -5.49
CA LEU A 32 2.88 -2.36 -4.77
C LEU A 32 1.50 -2.35 -4.12
N VAL A 33 0.60 -3.19 -4.63
CA VAL A 33 -0.73 -3.42 -4.06
C VAL A 33 -0.59 -4.46 -2.96
N ILE A 34 -1.07 -4.11 -1.76
CA ILE A 34 -1.02 -4.95 -0.56
C ILE A 34 -2.42 -5.22 -0.03
N ARG A 35 -2.62 -6.42 0.53
CA ARG A 35 -3.77 -6.75 1.37
C ARG A 35 -3.33 -6.67 2.82
N ILE A 36 -4.08 -5.92 3.61
CA ILE A 36 -3.83 -5.74 5.04
C ILE A 36 -4.98 -6.42 5.78
N ARG A 37 -4.69 -7.45 6.57
CA ARG A 37 -5.66 -8.16 7.40
C ARG A 37 -5.39 -7.88 8.87
N LEU A 38 -6.43 -7.64 9.65
CA LEU A 38 -6.34 -7.53 11.10
C LEU A 38 -6.24 -8.94 11.71
N LYS A 39 -5.21 -9.19 12.51
CA LYS A 39 -4.97 -10.46 13.19
C LYS A 39 -5.74 -10.58 14.48
N LYS A 40 -5.78 -9.50 15.27
CA LYS A 40 -6.37 -9.45 16.61
C LYS A 40 -6.67 -8.01 17.02
N ALA A 41 -7.37 -7.89 18.16
CA ALA A 41 -7.69 -6.65 18.87
C ALA A 41 -8.70 -5.75 18.14
N ASP A 42 -9.22 -4.76 18.86
CA ASP A 42 -10.07 -3.72 18.28
C ASP A 42 -9.26 -2.47 17.91
N ARG A 43 -9.92 -1.51 17.27
CA ARG A 43 -9.31 -0.24 16.86
C ARG A 43 -8.60 0.48 18.00
N ALA A 44 -9.22 0.56 19.17
CA ALA A 44 -8.70 1.36 20.28
C ALA A 44 -7.40 0.75 20.84
N GLU A 45 -7.35 -0.58 20.96
CA GLU A 45 -6.12 -1.26 21.38
C GLU A 45 -5.00 -1.12 20.35
N VAL A 46 -5.31 -1.27 19.06
CA VAL A 46 -4.32 -1.12 17.98
C VAL A 46 -3.74 0.30 17.96
N GLU A 47 -4.60 1.33 17.98
CA GLU A 47 -4.19 2.73 17.97
C GLU A 47 -3.34 3.05 19.20
N ALA A 48 -3.75 2.63 20.41
CA ALA A 48 -2.98 2.86 21.63
C ALA A 48 -1.58 2.23 21.59
N SER A 49 -1.44 1.03 21.02
CA SER A 49 -0.15 0.37 20.87
C SER A 49 0.76 1.07 19.85
N PHE A 50 0.20 1.59 18.76
CA PHE A 50 0.93 2.36 17.76
C PHE A 50 1.39 3.72 18.30
N ASP A 51 0.50 4.42 19.01
CA ASP A 51 0.81 5.71 19.66
C ASP A 51 1.91 5.54 20.71
N LYS A 52 1.80 4.50 21.55
CA LYS A 52 2.83 4.17 22.53
C LYS A 52 4.18 3.87 21.86
N ALA A 53 4.20 3.19 20.72
CA ALA A 53 5.44 2.95 19.99
C ALA A 53 6.03 4.26 19.45
N ALA A 54 5.19 5.16 18.93
CA ALA A 54 5.60 6.48 18.46
C ALA A 54 6.20 7.34 19.59
N ASP A 55 5.54 7.40 20.75
CA ASP A 55 5.98 8.16 21.93
C ASP A 55 7.35 7.70 22.45
N ASN A 56 7.64 6.39 22.32
CA ASN A 56 8.91 5.80 22.74
C ASN A 56 9.99 5.82 21.65
N GLY A 57 9.70 6.38 20.46
CA GLY A 57 10.61 6.33 19.32
C GLY A 57 10.88 4.90 18.82
N ALA A 58 9.97 3.96 19.08
CA ALA A 58 10.09 2.57 18.71
C ALA A 58 9.44 2.29 17.34
N THR A 59 9.80 1.14 16.75
CA THR A 59 9.15 0.62 15.54
C THR A 59 7.69 0.28 15.84
N PRO A 60 6.73 0.65 14.98
CA PRO A 60 5.33 0.28 15.16
C PRO A 60 5.16 -1.25 15.19
N PRO A 61 4.29 -1.80 16.04
CA PRO A 61 4.09 -3.24 16.21
C PRO A 61 3.24 -3.85 15.08
N VAL A 62 3.66 -3.66 13.82
CA VAL A 62 2.88 -4.04 12.63
C VAL A 62 2.57 -5.53 12.62
N ALA A 63 3.58 -6.39 12.71
CA ALA A 63 3.42 -7.85 12.65
C ALA A 63 2.62 -8.45 13.82
N GLU A 64 2.43 -7.69 14.90
CA GLU A 64 1.59 -8.12 16.02
C GLU A 64 0.09 -8.03 15.68
N TYR A 65 -0.30 -6.96 15.00
CA TYR A 65 -1.72 -6.62 14.76
C TYR A 65 -2.16 -6.87 13.33
N PHE A 66 -1.26 -6.76 12.36
CA PHE A 66 -1.56 -6.87 10.95
C PHE A 66 -0.78 -7.98 10.29
N GLU A 67 -1.41 -8.58 9.29
CA GLU A 67 -0.78 -9.42 8.29
C GLU A 67 -0.83 -8.67 6.96
N ILE A 68 0.31 -8.48 6.31
CA ILE A 68 0.41 -7.70 5.07
C ILE A 68 0.92 -8.60 3.96
N ARG A 69 0.07 -8.88 2.97
CA ARG A 69 0.43 -9.76 1.85
C ARG A 69 0.50 -8.98 0.54
N PRO A 70 1.47 -9.28 -0.34
CA PRO A 70 1.51 -8.72 -1.68
C PRO A 70 0.30 -9.22 -2.48
N TYR A 71 -0.29 -8.35 -3.29
CA TYR A 71 -1.45 -8.67 -4.11
C TYR A 71 -1.28 -8.25 -5.57
N GLY A 72 -0.47 -7.23 -5.85
CA GLY A 72 -0.12 -6.79 -7.19
C GLY A 72 1.18 -6.01 -7.15
N PHE A 73 1.99 -6.10 -8.18
CA PHE A 73 3.22 -5.34 -8.29
C PHE A 73 3.48 -4.92 -9.74
N TYR A 74 3.87 -3.67 -9.91
CA TYR A 74 4.39 -3.16 -11.17
C TYR A 74 5.54 -2.21 -10.86
N SER A 75 6.62 -2.30 -11.63
CA SER A 75 7.78 -1.41 -11.52
C SER A 75 8.49 -1.33 -12.86
N GLU A 76 8.94 -0.12 -13.21
CA GLU A 76 9.83 0.11 -14.35
C GLU A 76 11.31 -0.08 -13.97
N LEU A 77 11.62 -0.19 -12.68
CA LEU A 77 12.99 -0.14 -12.15
C LEU A 77 13.51 -1.50 -11.67
N ARG A 78 12.64 -2.33 -11.09
CA ARG A 78 13.06 -3.57 -10.43
C ARG A 78 12.03 -4.68 -10.51
N SER A 79 12.48 -5.90 -10.24
CA SER A 79 11.59 -7.07 -10.17
C SER A 79 10.84 -7.16 -8.84
N PHE A 80 9.70 -7.85 -8.82
CA PHE A 80 8.98 -8.13 -7.58
C PHE A 80 9.85 -8.86 -6.55
N ALA A 81 10.72 -9.77 -6.99
CA ALA A 81 11.62 -10.49 -6.11
C ALA A 81 12.61 -9.54 -5.38
N GLN A 82 13.12 -8.53 -6.08
CA GLN A 82 13.96 -7.49 -5.47
C GLN A 82 13.15 -6.63 -4.51
N ALA A 83 12.01 -6.09 -4.95
CA ALA A 83 11.14 -5.27 -4.12
C ALA A 83 10.69 -6.00 -2.84
N LYS A 84 10.37 -7.30 -2.93
CA LYS A 84 10.03 -8.15 -1.78
C LYS A 84 11.20 -8.28 -0.79
N ASN A 85 12.44 -8.41 -1.28
CA ASN A 85 13.61 -8.52 -0.39
C ASN A 85 13.94 -7.17 0.28
N GLU A 86 13.59 -6.06 -0.35
CA GLU A 86 13.89 -4.69 0.10
C GLU A 86 12.71 -4.04 0.84
N ILE A 87 11.54 -4.69 0.92
CA ILE A 87 10.32 -4.10 1.47
C ILE A 87 10.47 -3.64 2.93
N GLN A 88 11.33 -4.32 3.71
CA GLN A 88 11.60 -3.93 5.09
C GLN A 88 12.35 -2.60 5.21
N SER A 89 13.13 -2.20 4.21
CA SER A 89 13.73 -0.85 4.14
C SER A 89 12.85 0.16 3.41
N ASP A 90 12.08 -0.31 2.44
CA ASP A 90 11.39 0.56 1.49
C ASP A 90 10.01 1.00 1.94
N PHE A 91 9.35 0.17 2.75
CA PHE A 91 8.14 0.58 3.45
C PHE A 91 8.56 1.32 4.73
N GLY A 92 8.65 2.64 4.64
CA GLY A 92 9.12 3.52 5.71
C GLY A 92 8.29 3.44 7.01
N VAL A 93 8.92 3.85 8.12
CA VAL A 93 8.29 3.83 9.46
C VAL A 93 7.06 4.73 9.50
N ASP A 94 7.09 5.87 8.83
CA ASP A 94 5.98 6.83 8.85
C ASP A 94 4.75 6.29 8.11
N LEU A 95 4.93 5.64 6.96
CA LEU A 95 3.83 4.92 6.31
C LEU A 95 3.32 3.75 7.16
N ARG A 96 4.21 2.99 7.81
CA ARG A 96 3.79 1.88 8.70
C ARG A 96 2.95 2.37 9.87
N ARG A 97 3.27 3.54 10.45
CA ARG A 97 2.47 4.16 11.51
C ARG A 97 1.05 4.50 11.06
N LYS A 98 0.81 4.64 9.77
CA LYS A 98 -0.53 4.94 9.20
C LYS A 98 -1.36 3.70 8.89
N LEU A 99 -0.84 2.50 9.10
CA LEU A 99 -1.58 1.25 8.88
C LEU A 99 -2.92 1.16 9.65
N PRO A 100 -3.05 1.61 10.91
CA PRO A 100 -4.34 1.64 11.60
C PRO A 100 -5.38 2.50 10.86
N SER A 101 -5.02 3.72 10.47
CA SER A 101 -5.92 4.58 9.68
C SER A 101 -6.26 3.96 8.33
N ILE A 102 -5.28 3.39 7.63
CA ILE A 102 -5.52 2.67 6.38
C ILE A 102 -6.52 1.52 6.59
N TYR A 103 -6.41 0.75 7.67
CA TYR A 103 -7.32 -0.36 7.91
C TYR A 103 -8.71 0.10 8.37
N PHE A 104 -8.80 0.99 9.38
CA PHE A 104 -10.05 1.31 10.07
C PHE A 104 -10.83 2.49 9.50
N ASP A 105 -10.19 3.44 8.81
CA ASP A 105 -10.89 4.62 8.33
C ASP A 105 -11.60 4.36 6.99
N VAL A 106 -12.67 5.13 6.76
CA VAL A 106 -13.44 5.08 5.51
C VAL A 106 -12.59 5.66 4.38
N ALA A 107 -12.56 4.97 3.24
CA ALA A 107 -11.82 5.40 2.08
C ALA A 107 -12.41 6.70 1.45
N PRO A 108 -11.58 7.52 0.77
CA PRO A 108 -10.15 7.34 0.54
C PRO A 108 -9.28 7.80 1.72
N VAL A 109 -8.23 7.02 2.01
CA VAL A 109 -7.21 7.36 3.02
C VAL A 109 -5.87 7.46 2.33
N VAL A 110 -5.13 8.55 2.59
CA VAL A 110 -3.83 8.83 1.99
C VAL A 110 -2.84 9.10 3.11
N ALA A 111 -1.69 8.45 3.03
CA ALA A 111 -0.56 8.66 3.92
C ALA A 111 0.69 9.01 3.09
N ASP A 112 1.52 9.88 3.66
CA ASP A 112 2.74 10.41 3.08
C ASP A 112 3.93 10.09 4.00
N ASP A 113 5.09 9.83 3.39
CA ASP A 113 6.42 9.78 3.99
C ASP A 113 7.35 10.66 3.15
N ALA A 114 7.36 11.95 3.48
CA ALA A 114 8.13 12.98 2.79
C ALA A 114 9.66 12.79 2.85
N LEU A 115 10.17 11.80 3.61
CA LEU A 115 11.59 11.47 3.71
C LEU A 115 11.99 10.25 2.86
N ALA A 116 11.02 9.57 2.25
CA ALA A 116 11.28 8.52 1.28
C ALA A 116 11.99 9.09 0.04
N THR A 117 12.88 8.28 -0.54
CA THR A 117 13.68 8.66 -1.72
C THR A 117 14.00 7.41 -2.52
N GLY A 118 14.17 7.57 -3.84
CA GLY A 118 14.59 6.48 -4.74
C GLY A 118 13.49 5.44 -4.93
N THR A 119 13.76 4.19 -4.56
CA THR A 119 12.82 3.06 -4.67
C THR A 119 11.97 2.85 -3.42
N LYS A 120 12.16 3.69 -2.39
CA LYS A 120 11.30 3.67 -1.21
C LYS A 120 9.89 4.12 -1.59
N TYR A 121 8.92 3.72 -0.79
CA TYR A 121 7.54 4.16 -0.97
C TYR A 121 7.30 5.40 -0.13
N ASP A 122 6.78 6.43 -0.78
CA ASP A 122 6.54 7.75 -0.18
C ASP A 122 5.03 7.95 0.04
N ALA A 123 4.19 7.20 -0.67
CA ALA A 123 2.75 7.21 -0.42
C ALA A 123 2.18 5.82 -0.16
N LEU A 124 1.22 5.78 0.76
CA LEU A 124 0.34 4.65 1.03
C LEU A 124 -1.11 5.10 0.89
N VAL A 125 -1.84 4.49 -0.05
CA VAL A 125 -3.19 4.93 -0.42
C VAL A 125 -4.20 3.80 -0.33
N LYS A 126 -5.33 4.05 0.33
CA LYS A 126 -6.53 3.21 0.29
C LYS A 126 -7.60 3.90 -0.53
N PHE A 127 -7.99 3.27 -1.62
CA PHE A 127 -8.98 3.81 -2.56
C PHE A 127 -10.41 3.33 -2.30
N SER A 128 -10.59 2.21 -1.60
CA SER A 128 -11.91 1.62 -1.32
C SER A 128 -12.01 1.14 0.11
N ASN A 129 -13.25 1.05 0.62
CA ASN A 129 -13.51 0.46 1.93
C ASN A 129 -13.08 -1.01 1.97
N ASN A 130 -12.89 -1.53 3.19
CA ASN A 130 -12.46 -2.91 3.38
C ASN A 130 -13.42 -3.88 2.71
N MET A 131 -12.87 -4.92 2.09
CA MET A 131 -13.61 -6.02 1.51
C MET A 131 -13.52 -7.20 2.48
N MET A 132 -14.66 -7.67 2.96
CA MET A 132 -14.73 -8.76 3.94
C MET A 132 -13.91 -8.45 5.21
N ASP A 133 -12.73 -9.05 5.37
CA ASP A 133 -11.84 -8.93 6.54
C ASP A 133 -10.48 -8.27 6.23
N TYR A 134 -10.27 -7.78 5.01
CA TYR A 134 -9.02 -7.11 4.60
C TYR A 134 -9.24 -5.74 3.95
N ALA A 135 -8.27 -4.85 4.14
CA ALA A 135 -8.13 -3.62 3.38
C ALA A 135 -7.20 -3.85 2.18
N VAL A 136 -7.49 -3.22 1.04
CA VAL A 136 -6.57 -3.12 -0.09
C VAL A 136 -5.95 -1.73 -0.07
N ALA A 137 -4.62 -1.68 -0.11
CA ALA A 137 -3.87 -0.43 -0.19
C ALA A 137 -2.78 -0.51 -1.25
N VAL A 138 -2.32 0.65 -1.71
CA VAL A 138 -1.33 0.80 -2.76
C VAL A 138 -0.18 1.64 -2.23
N LEU A 139 1.02 1.07 -2.24
CA LEU A 139 2.26 1.78 -2.02
C LEU A 139 2.78 2.33 -3.35
N LEU A 140 3.16 3.61 -3.39
CA LEU A 140 3.67 4.29 -4.58
C LEU A 140 5.02 4.94 -4.27
N ASN A 141 5.96 4.85 -5.20
CA ASN A 141 7.27 5.49 -5.09
C ASN A 141 7.26 6.90 -5.70
N ASP A 142 8.01 7.82 -5.10
CA ASP A 142 8.32 9.15 -5.63
C ASP A 142 7.11 10.02 -6.13
N PRO A 143 5.94 10.04 -5.47
CA PRO A 143 4.93 11.06 -5.69
C PRO A 143 5.44 12.46 -5.27
N THR A 144 5.19 13.47 -6.10
CA THR A 144 5.47 14.88 -5.76
C THR A 144 4.41 15.44 -4.81
N SER A 145 4.67 16.54 -4.09
CA SER A 145 3.67 17.14 -3.18
C SER A 145 2.33 17.46 -3.84
N SER A 146 2.32 17.85 -5.12
CA SER A 146 1.12 18.08 -5.93
C SER A 146 0.26 16.83 -6.15
N PHE A 147 0.81 15.62 -5.98
CA PHE A 147 0.08 14.37 -6.02
C PHE A 147 -0.95 14.30 -4.88
N PHE A 148 -0.56 14.69 -3.68
CA PHE A 148 -1.45 14.67 -2.52
C PHE A 148 -2.58 15.68 -2.65
N GLU A 149 -2.30 16.88 -3.19
CA GLU A 149 -3.32 17.87 -3.54
C GLU A 149 -4.29 17.36 -4.61
N TYR A 150 -3.77 16.64 -5.61
CA TYR A 150 -4.58 16.00 -6.64
C TYR A 150 -5.51 14.93 -6.05
N LEU A 151 -5.00 14.07 -5.15
CA LEU A 151 -5.84 13.06 -4.48
C LEU A 151 -6.94 13.71 -3.63
N ASP A 152 -6.63 14.79 -2.89
CA ASP A 152 -7.61 15.48 -2.06
C ASP A 152 -8.73 16.12 -2.91
N THR A 153 -8.34 16.73 -4.03
CA THR A 153 -9.28 17.35 -4.98
C THR A 153 -10.16 16.30 -5.69
N ASN A 154 -9.63 15.08 -5.89
CA ASN A 154 -10.32 13.98 -6.58
C ASN A 154 -10.86 12.91 -5.62
N ARG A 155 -11.11 13.23 -4.35
CA ARG A 155 -11.63 12.27 -3.35
C ARG A 155 -12.92 11.56 -3.76
N ALA A 156 -13.82 12.27 -4.44
CA ALA A 156 -15.07 11.74 -5.00
C ALA A 156 -14.91 11.14 -6.41
N GLY A 157 -13.68 11.07 -6.92
CA GLY A 157 -13.37 10.47 -8.20
C GLY A 157 -13.75 8.99 -8.24
N ASP A 158 -14.07 8.51 -9.44
CA ASP A 158 -14.32 7.09 -9.67
C ASP A 158 -12.99 6.33 -9.65
N TRP A 159 -12.44 6.17 -8.45
CA TRP A 159 -11.22 5.40 -8.24
C TRP A 159 -11.40 3.96 -8.73
N GLN A 160 -12.63 3.40 -8.69
CA GLN A 160 -12.92 2.06 -9.24
C GLN A 160 -12.57 1.96 -10.72
N THR A 161 -12.74 3.02 -11.51
CA THR A 161 -12.30 3.06 -12.90
C THR A 161 -10.77 2.99 -13.05
N ILE A 162 -10.01 3.50 -12.07
CA ILE A 162 -8.53 3.51 -12.07
C ILE A 162 -7.95 2.22 -11.49
N ILE A 163 -8.45 1.77 -10.34
CA ILE A 163 -7.98 0.55 -9.66
C ILE A 163 -8.56 -0.74 -10.25
N GLY A 164 -9.71 -0.65 -10.94
CA GLY A 164 -10.50 -1.79 -11.39
C GLY A 164 -11.16 -2.56 -10.24
N ASP A 165 -11.90 -3.62 -10.57
CA ASP A 165 -12.42 -4.55 -9.58
C ASP A 165 -11.30 -5.48 -9.08
N PHE A 166 -10.81 -5.22 -7.87
CA PHE A 166 -9.98 -6.17 -7.13
C PHE A 166 -10.73 -7.47 -6.75
N GLU A 167 -12.06 -7.54 -6.98
CA GLU A 167 -12.93 -8.66 -6.60
C GLU A 167 -12.69 -9.94 -7.43
N SER A 168 -12.18 -9.84 -8.66
CA SER A 168 -12.18 -10.97 -9.61
C SER A 168 -11.09 -12.02 -9.39
N ALA A 169 -10.07 -11.74 -8.57
CA ALA A 169 -8.88 -12.59 -8.47
C ALA A 169 -8.65 -13.22 -7.09
N ALA A 170 -9.68 -13.24 -6.24
CA ALA A 170 -9.63 -13.84 -4.90
C ALA A 170 -9.69 -15.39 -4.90
N ALA A 171 -9.98 -16.03 -6.02
CA ALA A 171 -9.92 -17.48 -6.13
C ALA A 171 -8.46 -17.92 -6.29
N THR A 172 -7.92 -18.54 -5.24
CA THR A 172 -6.61 -19.22 -5.19
C THR A 172 -5.37 -18.31 -5.27
N LEU A 173 -4.92 -17.80 -4.12
CA LEU A 173 -3.48 -17.66 -3.89
C LEU A 173 -3.07 -18.09 -2.48
N GLU A 174 -2.43 -19.25 -2.40
CA GLU A 174 -1.43 -19.58 -1.40
C GLU A 174 -0.16 -18.79 -1.71
N GLN A 175 -0.07 -17.56 -1.21
CA GLN A 175 1.23 -16.97 -0.93
C GLN A 175 1.26 -16.66 0.55
N ASP A 176 1.83 -17.60 1.32
CA ASP A 176 2.22 -17.49 2.72
C ASP A 176 3.43 -16.56 2.87
N VAL A 177 3.27 -15.31 2.44
CA VAL A 177 4.32 -14.31 2.53
C VAL A 177 3.74 -13.08 3.21
N ASP A 178 3.95 -13.01 4.52
CA ASP A 178 3.85 -11.75 5.26
C ASP A 178 5.04 -10.87 4.84
N LEU A 179 4.77 -9.60 4.51
CA LEU A 179 5.78 -8.65 4.04
C LEU A 179 6.57 -8.02 5.19
N ILE A 180 6.07 -8.10 6.43
CA ILE A 180 6.65 -7.45 7.60
C ILE A 180 6.75 -8.40 8.78
#